data_AF-A0A358Y5U6-F1
#
_entry.id   AF-A0A358Y5U6-F1
#
_cell.length_a   1.000
_cell.length_b   1.000
_cell.length_c   1.000
_cell.angle_alpha   90.00
_cell.angle_beta   90.00
_cell.angle_gamma   90.00
#
_symmetry.space_group_name_H-M   'P 1'
#
loop_
_entity.id
_entity.type
_entity.pdbx_description
1 polymer ?
#
loop_
_entity_poly.entity_id
_entity_poly.type
_entity_poly.pdbx_seq_one_letter_code
_entity_poly.pdbx_strand_id
1 'polypeptide(L)'
;ITVSWLEHSPLYDVIKKAAEAKHKLIITTDHGTIKVNNPVKIVGDRNLNSNLRYKTARGLSYNSKEVYTVKQPKDANLPTLKLSAEFVFCREQDFFVYPNNFNHFVNLYNNTFQHGGISMEELLIPYIELQPK
;
A
#
# COMPACT_ATOMS: atom_id res chain seq x y z
N ILE A 1 21.32 6.36 -13.70
CA ILE A 1 21.27 5.84 -12.31
C ILE A 1 20.60 4.45 -12.26
N THR A 2 19.50 4.22 -12.98
CA THR A 2 18.74 2.95 -12.94
C THR A 2 19.44 1.75 -13.60
N VAL A 3 20.16 1.95 -14.72
CA VAL A 3 20.83 0.85 -15.44
C VAL A 3 21.97 0.25 -14.62
N SER A 4 22.89 1.10 -14.14
CA SER A 4 24.01 0.63 -13.30
C SER A 4 23.52 -0.05 -12.02
N TRP A 5 22.45 0.44 -11.38
CA TRP A 5 21.85 -0.26 -10.25
C TRP A 5 21.38 -1.66 -10.64
N LEU A 6 20.65 -1.80 -11.77
CA LEU A 6 20.15 -3.10 -12.22
C LEU A 6 21.29 -4.06 -12.55
N GLU A 7 22.28 -3.61 -13.33
CA GLU A 7 23.43 -4.42 -13.77
C GLU A 7 24.26 -4.98 -12.60
N HIS A 8 24.25 -4.30 -11.46
CA HIS A 8 24.94 -4.72 -10.23
C HIS A 8 23.98 -5.22 -9.14
N SER A 9 22.70 -5.44 -9.45
CA SER A 9 21.70 -5.90 -8.48
C SER A 9 21.66 -7.44 -8.39
N PRO A 10 21.32 -7.99 -7.21
CA PRO A 10 21.00 -9.42 -7.09
C PRO A 10 19.83 -9.86 -7.99
N LEU A 11 18.92 -8.94 -8.34
CA LEU A 11 17.81 -9.22 -9.26
C LEU A 11 18.33 -9.61 -10.65
N TYR A 12 19.37 -8.94 -11.15
CA TYR A 12 19.93 -9.26 -12.46
C TYR A 12 20.60 -10.64 -12.49
N ASP A 13 21.23 -11.04 -11.39
CA ASP A 13 21.77 -12.40 -11.24
C ASP A 13 20.67 -13.47 -11.24
N VAL A 14 19.52 -13.19 -10.61
CA VAL A 14 18.34 -14.07 -10.65
C VAL A 14 17.81 -14.19 -12.07
N ILE A 15 17.71 -13.08 -12.81
CA ILE A 15 17.25 -13.08 -14.21
C ILE A 15 18.16 -13.95 -15.08
N LYS A 16 19.48 -13.82 -14.93
CA LYS A 16 20.46 -14.65 -15.67
C LYS A 16 20.30 -16.13 -15.36
N LYS A 17 20.23 -16.49 -14.08
CA LYS A 17 20.05 -17.89 -13.64
C LYS A 17 18.77 -18.51 -14.18
N ALA A 18 17.66 -17.75 -14.19
CA ALA A 18 16.41 -18.21 -14.79
C ALA A 18 16.55 -18.45 -16.31
N ALA A 19 17.28 -17.59 -17.01
CA ALA A 19 17.55 -17.75 -18.45
C ALA A 19 18.43 -18.98 -18.74
N GLU A 20 19.50 -19.18 -17.97
CA GLU A 20 20.38 -20.36 -18.07
C GLU A 20 19.61 -21.67 -17.84
N ALA A 21 18.71 -21.68 -16.85
CA ALA A 21 17.82 -22.81 -16.55
C ALA A 21 16.67 -22.99 -17.56
N LYS A 22 16.61 -22.14 -18.60
CA LYS A 22 15.53 -22.12 -19.62
C LYS A 22 14.13 -22.03 -18.99
N HIS A 23 13.99 -21.22 -17.95
CA HIS A 23 12.71 -20.93 -17.31
C HIS A 23 12.10 -19.63 -17.83
N LYS A 24 10.78 -19.63 -18.03
CA LYS A 24 10.01 -18.39 -18.20
C LYS A 24 10.00 -17.64 -16.87
N LEU A 25 10.28 -16.34 -16.90
CA LEU A 25 10.31 -15.50 -15.70
C LEU A 25 9.23 -14.43 -15.79
N ILE A 26 8.46 -14.26 -14.72
CA ILE A 26 7.53 -13.14 -14.54
C ILE A 26 8.11 -12.23 -13.46
N ILE A 27 8.24 -10.95 -13.75
CA ILE A 27 8.72 -9.92 -12.80
C ILE A 27 7.57 -8.95 -12.55
N THR A 28 7.20 -8.82 -11.28
CA THR A 28 6.12 -7.95 -10.80
C THR A 28 6.38 -7.53 -9.36
N THR A 29 5.51 -6.69 -8.79
CA THR A 29 5.45 -6.39 -7.35
C THR A 29 4.02 -6.61 -6.83
N ASP A 30 3.86 -6.76 -5.53
CA ASP A 30 2.54 -6.85 -4.88
C ASP A 30 1.83 -5.49 -4.86
N HIS A 31 2.59 -4.42 -4.65
CA HIS A 31 2.15 -3.03 -4.73
C HIS A 31 3.36 -2.10 -5.01
N GLY A 32 3.08 -0.86 -5.39
CA GLY A 32 4.08 0.21 -5.35
C GLY A 32 4.11 0.93 -4.00
N THR A 33 4.73 2.12 -3.97
CA THR A 33 4.78 2.98 -2.79
C THR A 33 4.61 4.44 -3.20
N ILE A 34 4.10 5.28 -2.30
CA ILE A 34 3.97 6.72 -2.54
C ILE A 34 4.48 7.50 -1.33
N LYS A 35 5.09 8.67 -1.58
CA LYS A 35 5.47 9.61 -0.52
C LYS A 35 4.23 10.32 -0.01
N VAL A 36 3.93 10.17 1.28
CA VAL A 36 2.74 10.75 1.91
C VAL A 36 3.03 12.14 2.46
N ASN A 37 2.05 13.03 2.40
CA ASN A 37 2.19 14.37 2.98
C ASN A 37 0.89 15.02 3.46
N ASN A 38 -0.25 14.35 3.30
CA ASN A 38 -1.55 14.90 3.69
C ASN A 38 -2.18 14.07 4.83
N PRO A 39 -2.13 14.55 6.09
CA PRO A 39 -2.68 13.79 7.20
C PRO A 39 -4.22 13.85 7.23
N VAL A 40 -4.87 12.69 7.16
CA VAL A 40 -6.33 12.53 7.28
C VAL A 40 -6.67 12.03 8.67
N LYS A 41 -7.57 12.74 9.36
CA LYS A 41 -8.01 12.35 10.70
C LYS A 41 -8.93 11.15 10.65
N ILE A 42 -8.63 10.15 11.46
CA ILE A 42 -9.50 9.00 11.69
C ILE A 42 -9.60 8.70 13.17
N VAL A 43 -10.80 8.30 13.60
CA VAL A 43 -11.09 7.90 14.99
C VAL A 43 -11.72 6.51 14.96
N GLY A 44 -11.32 5.67 15.90
CA GLY A 44 -11.93 4.37 16.13
C GLY A 44 -11.41 3.74 17.40
N ASP A 45 -11.85 2.52 17.68
CA ASP A 45 -11.43 1.77 18.85
C ASP A 45 -9.94 1.47 18.85
N ARG A 46 -9.36 1.21 20.04
CA ARG A 46 -7.92 0.95 20.24
C ARG A 46 -7.38 -0.25 19.44
N ASN A 47 -8.24 -1.16 19.00
CA ASN A 47 -7.87 -2.39 18.28
C ASN A 47 -7.87 -2.21 16.76
N LEU A 48 -7.18 -1.18 16.27
CA LEU A 48 -6.98 -0.93 14.85
C LEU A 48 -5.61 -1.46 14.40
N ASN A 49 -5.53 -1.88 13.15
CA ASN A 49 -4.27 -2.23 12.50
C ASN A 49 -3.32 -1.02 12.46
N SER A 50 -2.01 -1.27 12.40
CA SER A 50 -0.97 -0.22 12.39
C SER A 50 -0.79 0.47 11.03
N ASN A 51 -1.36 -0.07 9.94
CA ASN A 51 -1.17 0.49 8.60
C ASN A 51 -1.68 1.93 8.51
N LEU A 52 -0.89 2.83 7.93
CA LEU A 52 -1.20 4.27 7.86
C LEU A 52 -2.07 4.64 6.66
N ARG A 53 -2.25 3.73 5.71
CA ARG A 53 -2.92 3.96 4.44
C ARG A 53 -4.28 3.27 4.35
N TYR A 54 -4.54 2.26 5.17
CA TYR A 54 -5.87 1.69 5.35
C TYR A 54 -6.17 1.32 6.80
N LYS A 55 -7.44 1.41 7.18
CA LYS A 55 -7.96 0.93 8.46
C LYS A 55 -9.13 -0.02 8.24
N THR A 56 -9.28 -0.98 9.16
CA THR A 56 -10.42 -1.89 9.19
C THR A 56 -10.96 -2.04 10.61
N ALA A 57 -12.19 -1.59 10.85
CA ALA A 57 -12.91 -1.80 12.10
C ALA A 57 -14.40 -1.44 11.97
N ARG A 58 -15.12 -1.59 13.09
CA ARG A 58 -16.48 -1.09 13.26
C ARG A 58 -16.43 0.34 13.79
N GLY A 59 -17.42 1.16 13.43
CA GLY A 59 -17.63 2.47 14.05
C GLY A 59 -16.48 3.46 13.85
N LEU A 60 -15.76 3.34 12.74
CA LEU A 60 -14.76 4.32 12.35
C LEU A 60 -15.44 5.67 12.07
N SER A 61 -14.82 6.76 12.52
CA SER A 61 -15.26 8.12 12.26
C SER A 61 -14.17 8.89 11.52
N TYR A 62 -14.54 9.46 10.39
CA TYR A 62 -13.68 10.15 9.43
C TYR A 62 -14.55 11.01 8.52
N ASN A 63 -13.93 11.92 7.78
CA ASN A 63 -14.61 12.66 6.72
C ASN A 63 -14.70 11.80 5.46
N SER A 64 -15.91 11.39 5.09
CA SER A 64 -16.13 10.49 3.95
C SER A 64 -15.69 11.06 2.60
N LYS A 65 -15.50 12.38 2.49
CA LYS A 65 -14.98 13.02 1.27
C LYS A 65 -13.47 12.82 1.07
N GLU A 66 -12.73 12.49 2.13
CA GLU A 66 -11.26 12.37 2.14
C GLU A 66 -10.79 10.91 2.00
N VAL A 67 -11.70 9.94 1.95
CA VAL A 67 -11.35 8.51 1.98
C VAL A 67 -12.18 7.69 1.01
N TYR A 68 -11.71 6.50 0.67
CA TYR A 68 -12.52 5.49 0.00
C TYR A 68 -12.95 4.41 1.01
N THR A 69 -14.25 4.17 1.11
CA THR A 69 -14.82 3.22 2.07
C THR A 69 -15.45 2.03 1.37
N VAL A 70 -15.11 0.83 1.83
CA VAL A 70 -15.76 -0.44 1.48
C VAL A 70 -16.53 -0.91 2.70
N LYS A 71 -17.85 -0.67 2.71
CA LYS A 71 -18.73 -1.00 3.84
C LYS A 71 -18.91 -2.51 4.02
N GLN A 72 -18.98 -3.27 2.93
CA GLN A 72 -19.02 -4.73 2.95
C GLN A 72 -17.72 -5.25 2.31
N PRO A 73 -16.77 -5.81 3.09
CA PRO A 73 -15.46 -6.22 2.57
C PRO A 73 -15.53 -7.13 1.33
N LYS A 74 -16.55 -7.99 1.26
CA LYS A 74 -16.78 -8.91 0.15
C LYS A 74 -16.98 -8.21 -1.21
N ASP A 75 -17.54 -7.00 -1.23
CA ASP A 75 -17.78 -6.24 -2.46
C ASP A 75 -16.46 -5.86 -3.15
N ALA A 76 -15.35 -5.84 -2.42
CA ALA A 76 -14.01 -5.58 -2.92
C ALA A 76 -13.08 -6.81 -2.82
N ASN A 77 -13.63 -8.01 -2.68
CA ASN A 77 -12.86 -9.26 -2.47
C ASN A 77 -11.94 -9.22 -1.23
N LEU A 78 -12.30 -8.46 -0.19
CA LEU A 78 -11.54 -8.35 1.06
C LEU A 78 -12.05 -9.33 2.13
N PRO A 79 -11.17 -9.80 3.04
CA PRO A 79 -11.57 -10.70 4.12
C PRO A 79 -12.51 -10.01 5.11
N THR A 80 -13.53 -10.72 5.57
CA THR A 80 -14.41 -10.25 6.64
C THR A 80 -13.80 -10.61 8.00
N LEU A 81 -12.98 -9.71 8.56
CA LEU A 81 -12.28 -9.97 9.84
C LEU A 81 -13.22 -9.97 11.06
N LYS A 82 -14.23 -9.10 11.04
CA LYS A 82 -15.28 -9.02 12.06
C LYS A 82 -16.60 -8.71 11.36
N LEU A 83 -17.72 -9.23 11.88
CA LEU A 83 -19.05 -8.88 11.38
C LEU A 83 -19.20 -7.35 11.35
N SER A 84 -19.69 -6.76 10.27
CA SER A 84 -19.89 -5.30 10.14
C SER A 84 -18.61 -4.42 10.24
N ALA A 85 -17.41 -4.99 10.12
CA ALA A 85 -16.22 -4.18 9.91
C ALA A 85 -16.17 -3.67 8.48
N GLU A 86 -15.86 -2.40 8.31
CA GLU A 86 -15.60 -1.78 7.01
C GLU A 86 -14.09 -1.61 6.79
N PHE A 87 -13.69 -1.47 5.53
CA PHE A 87 -12.36 -1.00 5.17
C PHE A 87 -12.42 0.45 4.74
N VAL A 88 -11.44 1.23 5.16
CA VAL A 88 -11.30 2.64 4.81
C VAL A 88 -9.88 2.86 4.31
N PHE A 89 -9.73 3.39 3.10
CA PHE A 89 -8.47 3.58 2.41
C PHE A 89 -8.18 5.07 2.16
N CYS A 90 -6.92 5.46 2.36
CA CYS A 90 -6.36 6.72 1.92
C CYS A 90 -6.23 6.74 0.39
N ARG A 91 -6.38 7.93 -0.19
CA ARG A 91 -6.16 8.21 -1.61
C ARG A 91 -4.86 8.98 -1.77
N GLU A 92 -4.28 8.96 -2.97
CA GLU A 92 -3.15 9.84 -3.33
C GLU A 92 -2.04 9.87 -2.25
N GLN A 93 -1.67 11.06 -1.75
CA GLN A 93 -0.60 11.27 -0.77
C GLN A 93 -1.12 11.30 0.69
N ASP A 94 -2.35 10.82 0.91
CA ASP A 94 -3.01 10.88 2.21
C ASP A 94 -2.48 9.80 3.16
N PHE A 95 -2.51 10.06 4.47
CA PHE A 95 -2.22 9.05 5.48
C PHE A 95 -3.03 9.30 6.75
N PHE A 96 -3.46 8.21 7.39
CA PHE A 96 -4.26 8.26 8.59
C PHE A 96 -3.46 8.67 9.81
N VAL A 97 -4.02 9.63 10.55
CA VAL A 97 -3.50 10.06 11.85
C VAL A 97 -4.64 10.15 12.85
N TYR A 98 -4.42 9.64 14.07
CA TYR A 98 -5.38 9.79 15.15
C TYR A 98 -5.31 11.20 15.75
N PRO A 99 -6.43 11.78 16.21
CA PRO A 99 -6.42 13.10 16.84
C PRO A 99 -5.52 13.18 18.08
N ASN A 100 -5.43 12.08 18.83
CA ASN A 100 -4.52 11.97 19.97
C ASN A 100 -3.07 11.97 19.47
N ASN A 101 -2.25 12.89 19.97
CA ASN A 101 -0.86 13.09 19.53
C ASN A 101 -0.71 13.37 18.02
N PHE A 102 -1.69 14.04 17.40
CA PHE A 102 -1.73 14.33 15.96
C PHE A 102 -0.39 14.90 15.44
N ASN A 103 0.12 15.98 16.05
CA ASN A 103 1.35 16.64 15.59
C ASN A 103 2.58 15.72 15.67
N HIS A 104 2.67 14.85 16.68
CA HIS A 104 3.78 13.90 16.80
C HIS A 104 3.78 12.94 15.61
N PHE A 105 2.63 12.34 15.29
CA PHE A 105 2.52 11.39 14.18
C PHE A 105 2.61 12.03 12.80
N VAL A 106 2.11 13.26 12.64
CA VAL A 106 2.34 14.04 11.42
C VAL A 106 3.84 14.24 11.22
N ASN A 107 4.57 14.71 12.24
CA ASN A 107 6.02 14.91 12.13
C ASN A 107 6.77 13.60 11.85
N LEU A 108 6.29 12.48 12.40
CA LEU A 108 6.92 11.18 12.23
C LEU A 108 6.75 10.62 10.81
N TYR A 109 5.58 10.78 10.19
CA TYR A 109 5.23 10.09 8.95
C TYR A 109 5.15 10.99 7.71
N ASN A 110 5.05 12.30 7.88
CA ASN A 110 5.05 13.23 6.77
C ASN A 110 6.35 13.08 5.94
N ASN A 111 6.21 13.10 4.61
CA ASN A 111 7.28 12.85 3.63
C ASN A 111 7.95 11.47 3.71
N THR A 112 7.34 10.48 4.34
CA THR A 112 7.81 9.08 4.27
C THR A 112 7.15 8.32 3.12
N PHE A 113 7.80 7.26 2.63
CA PHE A 113 7.20 6.35 1.66
C PHE A 113 6.30 5.34 2.38
N GLN A 114 5.06 5.21 1.92
CA GLN A 114 4.06 4.30 2.49
C GLN A 114 3.36 3.51 1.39
N HIS A 115 2.64 2.48 1.81
CA HIS A 115 1.81 1.66 0.94
C HIS A 115 0.57 1.12 1.70
N GLY A 116 -0.40 0.60 0.94
CA GLY A 116 -1.64 -0.02 1.43
C GLY A 116 -2.90 0.82 1.21
N GLY A 117 -2.76 2.00 0.59
CA GLY A 117 -3.86 2.84 0.14
C GLY A 117 -4.31 2.43 -1.26
N ILE A 118 -5.00 3.34 -1.93
CA ILE A 118 -5.51 3.14 -3.29
C ILE A 118 -4.98 4.19 -4.28
N SER A 119 -3.77 4.74 -4.06
CA SER A 119 -3.17 5.63 -5.06
C SER A 119 -2.80 4.86 -6.32
N MET A 120 -2.68 5.57 -7.44
CA MET A 120 -2.29 4.94 -8.71
C MET A 120 -0.90 4.29 -8.61
N GLU A 121 0.05 4.90 -7.91
CA GLU A 121 1.40 4.38 -7.71
C GLU A 121 1.39 3.08 -6.89
N GLU A 122 0.43 2.91 -5.98
CA GLU A 122 0.29 1.67 -5.21
C GLU A 122 -0.37 0.55 -6.03
N LEU A 123 -1.37 0.88 -6.85
CA LEU A 123 -2.21 -0.09 -7.56
C LEU A 123 -1.67 -0.48 -8.95
N LEU A 124 -1.06 0.45 -9.69
CA LEU A 124 -0.51 0.19 -11.02
C LEU A 124 0.89 -0.39 -10.88
N ILE A 125 0.98 -1.71 -10.96
CA ILE A 125 2.22 -2.46 -10.81
C ILE A 125 2.81 -2.84 -12.18
N PRO A 126 4.15 -2.88 -12.32
CA PRO A 126 4.78 -3.47 -13.50
C PRO A 126 4.49 -4.96 -13.57
N TYR A 127 4.25 -5.47 -14.78
CA TYR A 127 4.15 -6.90 -15.05
C TYR A 127 4.94 -7.20 -16.33
N ILE A 128 6.04 -7.94 -16.18
CA ILE A 128 6.97 -8.23 -17.27
C ILE A 128 7.10 -9.74 -17.41
N GLU A 129 6.87 -10.26 -18.62
CA GLU A 129 7.14 -11.66 -18.96
C GLU A 129 8.41 -11.76 -19.80
N LEU A 130 9.39 -12.51 -19.31
CA LEU A 130 10.64 -12.77 -19.99
C LEU A 130 10.69 -14.23 -20.44
N GLN A 131 11.09 -14.43 -21.69
CA GLN A 131 11.39 -15.73 -22.25
C GLN A 131 12.90 -15.96 -22.22
N PRO A 132 13.36 -17.17 -21.83
CA PRO A 132 14.77 -17.48 -21.86
C PRO A 132 15.25 -17.51 -23.31
N LYS A 133 16.33 -16.78 -23.60
CA LYS A 133 17.06 -16.90 -24.87
C LYS A 133 18.32 -17.72 -24.64
#